data_AF-A0A0A9GJH5-F1
#
_entry.id   AF-A0A0A9GJH5-F1
#
_cell.length_a   1.000
_cell.length_b   1.000
_cell.length_c   1.000
_cell.angle_alpha   90.00
_cell.angle_beta   90.00
_cell.angle_gamma   90.00
#
_symmetry.space_group_name_H-M   'P 1'
#
loop_
_entity.id
_entity.type
_entity.pdbx_description
1 polymer ?
#
loop_
_entity_poly.entity_id
_entity_poly.type
_entity_poly.pdbx_seq_one_letter_code
_entity_poly.pdbx_strand_id
1 'polypeptide(L)'
;MLEGYQGQYKYGDDKFEASAAPSGASYSKCKDDAVKALKVDEACTHMKCSFGGIWNGGGGAGQKNLFVASFFFDRAAEAGFVNPKAAVAKVKPSDFEQAAQRACKLSVKDAEATYPAVQKDNIPYICMDLVYQYTLLVDGFGVDPNHEMTLVKKVPYSDAYVEAAWPLGSAIEVASSS
;
A
#
# COMPACT_ATOMS: atom_id res chain seq x y z
N MET A 1 -15.48 -5.32 1.42
CA MET A 1 -14.97 -6.69 1.21
C MET A 1 -15.44 -7.25 -0.13
N LEU A 2 -14.67 -8.16 -0.74
CA LEU A 2 -15.03 -8.81 -2.00
C LEU A 2 -16.33 -9.60 -1.89
N GLU A 3 -17.09 -9.67 -2.99
CA GLU A 3 -18.36 -10.40 -3.05
C GLU A 3 -18.19 -11.86 -2.58
N GLY A 4 -19.13 -12.33 -1.77
CA GLY A 4 -19.12 -13.69 -1.22
C GLY A 4 -18.35 -13.85 0.09
N TYR A 5 -17.62 -12.83 0.56
CA TYR A 5 -17.00 -12.87 1.89
C TYR A 5 -17.97 -12.47 2.99
N GLN A 6 -18.05 -13.27 4.05
CA GLN A 6 -18.73 -12.97 5.31
C GLN A 6 -17.85 -13.48 6.45
N GLY A 7 -17.42 -12.61 7.35
CA GLY A 7 -16.50 -13.02 8.39
C GLY A 7 -16.07 -11.89 9.31
N GLN A 8 -14.99 -12.15 10.05
CA GLN A 8 -14.40 -11.20 10.98
C GLN A 8 -12.90 -11.06 10.70
N TYR A 9 -12.39 -9.83 10.83
CA TYR A 9 -10.97 -9.51 10.82
C TYR A 9 -10.47 -9.34 12.25
N LYS A 10 -9.42 -10.08 12.62
CA LYS A 10 -8.77 -9.93 13.94
C LYS A 10 -7.51 -9.11 13.79
N TYR A 11 -7.37 -8.05 14.59
CA TYR A 11 -6.16 -7.24 14.66
C TYR A 11 -5.85 -6.88 16.10
N GLY A 12 -4.65 -7.27 16.57
CA GLY A 12 -4.34 -7.22 18.00
C GLY A 12 -5.32 -8.07 18.81
N ASP A 13 -5.90 -7.47 19.85
CA ASP A 13 -6.90 -8.10 20.71
C ASP A 13 -8.35 -7.92 20.19
N ASP A 14 -8.53 -7.08 19.17
CA ASP A 14 -9.84 -6.69 18.65
C ASP A 14 -10.31 -7.56 17.49
N LYS A 15 -11.64 -7.60 17.32
CA LYS A 15 -12.33 -8.25 16.20
C LYS A 15 -13.27 -7.26 15.53
N PHE A 16 -13.22 -7.22 14.20
CA PHE A 16 -14.00 -6.33 13.36
C PHE A 16 -14.85 -7.15 12.40
N GLU A 17 -16.12 -6.80 12.25
CA GLU A 17 -16.96 -7.38 11.20
C GLU A 17 -16.38 -7.02 9.83
N ALA A 18 -16.15 -8.04 9.00
CA ALA A 18 -15.56 -7.91 7.68
C ALA A 18 -16.42 -8.70 6.69
N SER A 19 -17.47 -8.08 6.21
CA SER A 19 -18.46 -8.73 5.35
C SER A 19 -18.75 -7.89 4.11
N ALA A 20 -19.02 -8.57 3.00
CA ALA A 20 -19.35 -7.93 1.74
C ALA A 20 -20.78 -7.39 1.78
N ALA A 21 -20.99 -6.23 1.13
CA ALA A 21 -22.33 -5.79 0.79
C ALA A 21 -22.96 -6.77 -0.24
N PRO A 22 -24.29 -6.84 -0.35
CA PRO A 22 -24.95 -7.68 -1.35
C PRO A 22 -24.52 -7.41 -2.79
N SER A 23 -24.09 -6.17 -3.09
CA SER A 23 -23.57 -5.76 -4.40
C SER A 23 -22.07 -6.01 -4.61
N GLY A 24 -21.40 -6.69 -3.66
CA GLY A 24 -19.95 -6.84 -3.67
C GLY A 24 -19.19 -5.56 -3.28
N ALA A 25 -17.88 -5.57 -3.56
CA ALA A 25 -17.02 -4.43 -3.32
C ALA A 25 -17.28 -3.27 -4.31
N SER A 26 -16.96 -2.05 -3.91
CA SER A 26 -17.04 -0.87 -4.75
C SER A 26 -15.79 -0.03 -4.55
N TYR A 27 -15.03 0.22 -5.62
CA TYR A 27 -13.81 1.02 -5.56
C TYR A 27 -14.06 2.41 -4.96
N SER A 28 -15.07 3.13 -5.46
CA SER A 28 -15.35 4.51 -5.00
C SER A 28 -15.72 4.56 -3.52
N LYS A 29 -16.67 3.71 -3.07
CA LYS A 29 -17.05 3.65 -1.65
C LYS A 29 -15.89 3.23 -0.75
N CYS A 30 -15.10 2.25 -1.19
CA CYS A 30 -13.91 1.81 -0.45
C CYS A 30 -12.86 2.92 -0.36
N LYS A 31 -12.70 3.73 -1.42
CA LYS A 31 -11.81 4.90 -1.41
C LYS A 31 -12.33 5.95 -0.44
N ASP A 32 -13.62 6.27 -0.47
CA ASP A 32 -14.24 7.22 0.46
C ASP A 32 -14.03 6.80 1.92
N ASP A 33 -14.15 5.50 2.22
CA ASP A 33 -13.89 4.96 3.54
C ASP A 33 -12.40 5.02 3.92
N ALA A 34 -11.48 4.74 2.98
CA ALA A 34 -10.04 4.89 3.22
C ALA A 34 -9.64 6.35 3.49
N VAL A 35 -10.20 7.30 2.75
CA VAL A 35 -10.01 8.75 2.95
C VAL A 35 -10.47 9.17 4.35
N LYS A 36 -11.65 8.71 4.79
CA LYS A 36 -12.16 8.96 6.14
C LYS A 36 -11.29 8.31 7.22
N ALA A 37 -10.85 7.07 7.00
CA ALA A 37 -9.99 6.35 7.94
C ALA A 37 -8.65 7.04 8.14
N LEU A 38 -8.08 7.62 7.07
CA LEU A 38 -6.87 8.43 7.14
C LEU A 38 -7.11 9.78 7.83
N LYS A 39 -8.35 10.28 7.90
CA LYS A 39 -8.68 11.62 8.39
C LYS A 39 -7.94 12.70 7.61
N VAL A 40 -8.01 12.65 6.28
CA VAL A 40 -7.33 13.63 5.42
C VAL A 40 -7.85 15.06 5.64
N ASP A 41 -9.11 15.21 6.05
CA ASP A 41 -9.78 16.49 6.31
C ASP A 41 -9.56 17.01 7.74
N GLU A 42 -8.77 16.31 8.57
CA GLU A 42 -8.43 16.75 9.92
C GLU A 42 -7.74 18.13 9.88
N ALA A 43 -8.10 19.01 10.82
CA ALA A 43 -7.58 20.37 10.84
C ALA A 43 -6.05 20.39 10.95
N CYS A 44 -5.39 21.07 9.99
CA CYS A 44 -3.95 21.23 9.99
C CYS A 44 -3.55 22.45 10.81
N THR A 45 -2.81 22.24 11.90
CA THR A 45 -2.24 23.32 12.74
C THR A 45 -0.84 23.75 12.29
N HIS A 46 -0.36 23.19 11.18
CA HIS A 46 0.94 23.48 10.55
C HIS A 46 0.74 24.10 9.16
N MET A 47 1.83 24.41 8.46
CA MET A 47 1.75 25.00 7.11
C MET A 47 1.07 24.10 6.08
N LYS A 48 1.38 22.80 6.12
CA LYS A 48 0.77 21.77 5.28
C LYS A 48 0.87 20.43 6.00
N CYS A 49 -0.22 19.67 5.98
CA CYS A 49 -0.28 18.37 6.61
C CYS A 49 -0.41 17.26 5.57
N SER A 50 -0.08 16.03 5.98
CA SER A 50 -0.44 14.81 5.27
C SER A 50 -1.89 14.46 5.61
N PHE A 51 -2.10 13.67 6.67
CA PHE A 51 -3.42 13.28 7.17
C PHE A 51 -3.40 13.25 8.70
N GLY A 52 -4.57 13.32 9.34
CA GLY A 52 -4.68 13.35 10.80
C GLY A 52 -4.01 14.57 11.45
N GLY A 53 -3.92 15.70 10.73
CA GLY A 53 -3.30 16.93 11.23
C GLY A 53 -1.78 16.89 11.36
N ILE A 54 -1.10 15.87 10.81
CA ILE A 54 0.35 15.69 10.93
C ILE A 54 1.09 16.50 9.87
N TRP A 55 2.09 17.28 10.30
CA TRP A 55 2.95 18.05 9.39
C TRP A 55 3.64 17.17 8.35
N ASN A 56 3.62 17.57 7.08
CA ASN A 56 4.18 16.79 5.97
C ASN A 56 5.70 16.96 5.76
N GLY A 57 6.40 17.72 6.62
CA GLY A 57 7.83 17.97 6.50
C GLY A 57 8.23 19.01 5.45
N GLY A 58 7.27 19.67 4.78
CA GLY A 58 7.54 20.71 3.77
C GLY A 58 7.83 20.22 2.36
N GLY A 59 7.97 18.91 2.16
CA GLY A 59 8.26 18.29 0.86
C GLY A 59 9.61 18.73 0.27
N GLY A 60 9.65 19.01 -1.03
CA GLY A 60 10.85 19.53 -1.71
C GLY A 60 11.74 18.46 -2.34
N ALA A 61 12.98 18.84 -2.67
CA ALA A 61 13.87 18.04 -3.52
C ALA A 61 14.20 16.66 -2.94
N GLY A 62 14.27 16.52 -1.61
CA GLY A 62 14.52 15.24 -0.94
C GLY A 62 13.40 14.21 -1.14
N GLN A 63 12.19 14.65 -1.46
CA GLN A 63 11.03 13.79 -1.72
C GLN A 63 10.85 13.46 -3.22
N LYS A 64 11.68 14.03 -4.11
CA LYS A 64 11.53 13.84 -5.56
C LYS A 64 11.76 12.40 -6.00
N ASN A 65 12.60 11.65 -5.30
CA ASN A 65 12.88 10.25 -5.60
C ASN A 65 12.39 9.39 -4.45
N LEU A 66 11.27 8.70 -4.65
CA LEU A 66 10.66 7.86 -3.64
C LEU A 66 11.08 6.40 -3.80
N PHE A 67 11.65 5.84 -2.74
CA PHE A 67 11.81 4.39 -2.55
C PHE A 67 10.74 3.92 -1.57
N VAL A 68 9.84 3.06 -2.04
CA VAL A 68 8.68 2.59 -1.29
C VAL A 68 8.84 1.08 -1.07
N ALA A 69 8.85 0.64 0.18
CA ALA A 69 9.28 -0.71 0.53
C ALA A 69 8.13 -1.59 1.07
N SER A 70 8.48 -2.84 1.40
CA SER A 70 7.65 -3.78 2.15
C SER A 70 6.28 -4.03 1.48
N PHE A 71 5.18 -3.80 2.20
CA PHE A 71 3.84 -4.19 1.78
C PHE A 71 3.40 -3.59 0.43
N PHE A 72 3.93 -2.42 0.04
CA PHE A 72 3.71 -1.86 -1.29
C PHE A 72 4.28 -2.74 -2.40
N PHE A 73 5.50 -3.27 -2.22
CA PHE A 73 6.10 -4.20 -3.17
C PHE A 73 5.31 -5.52 -3.21
N ASP A 74 4.98 -6.08 -2.04
CA ASP A 74 4.31 -7.38 -1.96
C ASP A 74 2.94 -7.35 -2.64
N ARG A 75 2.08 -6.36 -2.30
CA ARG A 75 0.78 -6.18 -2.94
C ARG A 75 0.87 -5.91 -4.44
N ALA A 76 1.88 -5.15 -4.88
CA ALA A 76 2.09 -4.91 -6.30
C ALA A 76 2.46 -6.20 -7.06
N ALA A 77 3.30 -7.03 -6.46
CA ALA A 77 3.69 -8.31 -7.03
C ALA A 77 2.54 -9.32 -7.03
N GLU A 78 1.77 -9.37 -5.94
CA GLU A 78 0.62 -10.25 -5.78
C GLU A 78 -0.57 -9.85 -6.67
N ALA A 79 -0.77 -8.56 -6.90
CA ALA A 79 -1.75 -8.03 -7.86
C ALA A 79 -1.27 -8.12 -9.32
N GLY A 80 -0.05 -8.62 -9.55
CA GLY A 80 0.47 -9.00 -10.86
C GLY A 80 1.00 -7.87 -11.72
N PHE A 81 1.20 -6.65 -11.18
CA PHE A 81 1.76 -5.52 -11.94
C PHE A 81 3.25 -5.27 -11.66
N VAL A 82 3.87 -6.09 -10.80
CA VAL A 82 5.32 -6.11 -10.55
C VAL A 82 5.83 -7.55 -10.58
N ASN A 83 7.06 -7.75 -11.10
CA ASN A 83 7.72 -9.05 -11.05
C ASN A 83 8.15 -9.39 -9.60
N PRO A 84 7.61 -10.45 -8.96
CA PRO A 84 7.94 -10.81 -7.58
C PRO A 84 9.42 -11.17 -7.35
N LYS A 85 10.16 -11.50 -8.43
CA LYS A 85 11.59 -11.83 -8.39
C LYS A 85 12.50 -10.61 -8.56
N ALA A 86 11.95 -9.46 -8.92
CA ALA A 86 12.76 -8.25 -9.09
C ALA A 86 13.20 -7.70 -7.72
N ALA A 87 14.41 -7.14 -7.66
CA ALA A 87 14.88 -6.44 -6.47
C ALA A 87 14.20 -5.07 -6.31
N VAL A 88 13.93 -4.41 -7.44
CA VAL A 88 13.26 -3.12 -7.55
C VAL A 88 12.27 -3.12 -8.71
N ALA A 89 11.25 -2.26 -8.65
CA ALA A 89 10.33 -2.02 -9.76
C ALA A 89 9.95 -0.54 -9.85
N LYS A 90 9.88 0.00 -11.06
CA LYS A 90 9.38 1.35 -11.32
C LYS A 90 7.87 1.29 -11.56
N VAL A 91 7.13 2.07 -10.78
CA VAL A 91 5.66 2.12 -10.83
C VAL A 91 5.18 3.54 -10.57
N LYS A 92 3.89 3.77 -10.73
CA LYS A 92 3.19 5.00 -10.35
C LYS A 92 2.08 4.69 -9.35
N PRO A 93 1.65 5.64 -8.50
CA PRO A 93 0.47 5.43 -7.66
C PRO A 93 -0.77 5.02 -8.48
N SER A 94 -0.94 5.55 -9.70
CA SER A 94 -2.03 5.15 -10.60
C SER A 94 -2.02 3.68 -11.03
N ASP A 95 -0.90 2.97 -10.91
CA ASP A 95 -0.87 1.51 -11.13
C ASP A 95 -1.61 0.75 -10.01
N PHE A 96 -1.49 1.24 -8.76
CA PHE A 96 -2.25 0.71 -7.62
C PHE A 96 -3.75 1.00 -7.78
N GLU A 97 -4.12 2.19 -8.25
CA GLU A 97 -5.53 2.53 -8.54
C GLU A 97 -6.12 1.59 -9.60
N GLN A 98 -5.42 1.38 -10.71
CA GLN A 98 -5.88 0.48 -11.77
C GLN A 98 -5.99 -0.96 -11.26
N ALA A 99 -5.04 -1.43 -10.45
CA ALA A 99 -5.11 -2.74 -9.81
C ALA A 99 -6.30 -2.85 -8.84
N ALA A 100 -6.54 -1.82 -8.03
CA ALA A 100 -7.68 -1.73 -7.13
C ALA A 100 -9.00 -1.79 -7.89
N GLN A 101 -9.15 -1.01 -8.96
CA GLN A 101 -10.36 -0.99 -9.79
C GLN A 101 -10.66 -2.36 -10.43
N ARG A 102 -9.63 -3.16 -10.74
CA ARG A 102 -9.80 -4.55 -11.19
C ARG A 102 -10.21 -5.46 -10.04
N ALA A 103 -9.46 -5.44 -8.94
CA ALA A 103 -9.69 -6.30 -7.79
C ALA A 103 -11.07 -6.09 -7.15
N CYS A 104 -11.53 -4.84 -7.04
CA CYS A 104 -12.81 -4.49 -6.43
C CYS A 104 -14.04 -4.93 -7.23
N LYS A 105 -13.87 -5.47 -8.45
CA LYS A 105 -14.96 -6.03 -9.26
C LYS A 105 -15.11 -7.54 -9.12
N LEU A 106 -14.21 -8.19 -8.36
CA LEU A 106 -14.16 -9.64 -8.26
C LEU A 106 -14.94 -10.15 -7.04
N SER A 107 -15.43 -11.39 -7.17
CA SER A 107 -15.80 -12.20 -6.02
C SER A 107 -14.57 -12.80 -5.34
N VAL A 108 -14.70 -13.30 -4.11
CA VAL A 108 -13.62 -14.04 -3.44
C VAL A 108 -13.10 -15.18 -4.33
N LYS A 109 -14.00 -15.96 -4.92
CA LYS A 109 -13.67 -17.10 -5.77
C LYS A 109 -12.86 -16.67 -7.01
N ASP A 110 -13.28 -15.59 -7.68
CA ASP A 110 -12.57 -15.11 -8.87
C ASP A 110 -11.23 -14.47 -8.50
N ALA A 111 -11.15 -13.80 -7.35
CA ALA A 111 -9.92 -13.25 -6.82
C ALA A 111 -8.91 -14.34 -6.43
N GLU A 112 -9.35 -15.46 -5.84
CA GLU A 112 -8.51 -16.64 -5.56
C GLU A 112 -7.87 -17.19 -6.84
N ALA A 113 -8.64 -17.27 -7.93
CA ALA A 113 -8.14 -17.73 -9.23
C ALA A 113 -7.22 -16.70 -9.91
N THR A 114 -7.53 -15.41 -9.77
CA THR A 114 -6.79 -14.31 -10.42
C THR A 114 -5.47 -14.00 -9.71
N TYR A 115 -5.43 -14.13 -8.37
CA TYR A 115 -4.29 -13.74 -7.54
C TYR A 115 -3.75 -14.94 -6.74
N PRO A 116 -3.20 -15.97 -7.41
CA PRO A 116 -2.76 -17.20 -6.75
C PRO A 116 -1.56 -17.00 -5.79
N ALA A 117 -0.87 -15.86 -5.89
CA ALA A 117 0.22 -15.49 -4.99
C ALA A 117 -0.26 -14.91 -3.65
N VAL A 118 -1.51 -14.41 -3.58
CA VAL A 118 -2.08 -13.88 -2.34
C VAL A 118 -2.48 -15.06 -1.44
N GLN A 119 -2.09 -14.99 -0.16
CA GLN A 119 -2.53 -15.97 0.83
C GLN A 119 -4.05 -15.99 0.92
N LYS A 120 -4.66 -17.18 1.02
CA LYS A 120 -6.12 -17.36 0.99
C LYS A 120 -6.86 -16.46 1.98
N ASP A 121 -6.37 -16.36 3.21
CA ASP A 121 -6.98 -15.54 4.26
C ASP A 121 -6.92 -14.03 3.95
N ASN A 122 -6.02 -13.61 3.06
CA ASN A 122 -5.87 -12.22 2.62
C ASN A 122 -6.62 -11.91 1.32
N ILE A 123 -7.13 -12.91 0.59
CA ILE A 123 -7.87 -12.71 -0.66
C ILE A 123 -9.05 -11.75 -0.50
N PRO A 124 -9.90 -11.86 0.54
CA PRO A 124 -11.05 -10.98 0.69
C PRO A 124 -10.70 -9.49 0.80
N TYR A 125 -9.45 -9.19 1.17
CA TYR A 125 -8.94 -7.87 1.50
C TYR A 125 -8.16 -7.21 0.35
N ILE A 126 -7.83 -7.93 -0.74
CA ILE A 126 -6.96 -7.41 -1.81
C ILE A 126 -7.47 -6.10 -2.45
N CYS A 127 -8.79 -5.95 -2.62
CA CYS A 127 -9.39 -4.69 -3.06
C CYS A 127 -9.12 -3.56 -2.05
N MET A 128 -9.36 -3.81 -0.76
CA MET A 128 -9.15 -2.83 0.31
C MET A 128 -7.69 -2.43 0.42
N ASP A 129 -6.76 -3.39 0.36
CA ASP A 129 -5.32 -3.14 0.45
C ASP A 129 -4.83 -2.23 -0.69
N LEU A 130 -5.22 -2.52 -1.93
CA LEU A 130 -4.81 -1.75 -3.10
C LEU A 130 -5.44 -0.34 -3.10
N VAL A 131 -6.72 -0.23 -2.70
CA VAL A 131 -7.38 1.07 -2.51
C VAL A 131 -6.64 1.89 -1.44
N TYR A 132 -6.34 1.27 -0.29
CA TYR A 132 -5.67 1.95 0.81
C TYR A 132 -4.26 2.41 0.42
N GLN A 133 -3.49 1.57 -0.26
CA GLN A 133 -2.15 1.92 -0.75
C GLN A 133 -2.17 3.11 -1.71
N TYR A 134 -3.09 3.12 -2.68
CA TYR A 134 -3.27 4.26 -3.57
C TYR A 134 -3.67 5.53 -2.80
N THR A 135 -4.69 5.42 -1.94
CA THR A 135 -5.24 6.55 -1.17
C THR A 135 -4.19 7.12 -0.22
N LEU A 136 -3.40 6.27 0.44
CA LEU A 136 -2.32 6.70 1.32
C LEU A 136 -1.24 7.49 0.56
N LEU A 137 -0.85 7.03 -0.63
CA LEU A 137 0.15 7.73 -1.45
C LEU A 137 -0.38 9.08 -1.96
N VAL A 138 -1.58 9.09 -2.53
CA VAL A 138 -2.13 10.26 -3.23
C VAL A 138 -2.81 11.21 -2.26
N ASP A 139 -3.85 10.75 -1.58
CA ASP A 139 -4.66 11.59 -0.70
C ASP A 139 -3.96 11.83 0.66
N GLY A 140 -3.21 10.83 1.16
CA GLY A 140 -2.47 10.94 2.42
C GLY A 140 -1.15 11.71 2.30
N PHE A 141 -0.25 11.26 1.44
CA PHE A 141 1.09 11.85 1.30
C PHE A 141 1.18 12.94 0.21
N GLY A 142 0.14 13.13 -0.59
CA GLY A 142 0.12 14.15 -1.65
C GLY A 142 1.03 13.83 -2.84
N VAL A 143 1.33 12.55 -3.08
CA VAL A 143 2.13 12.12 -4.23
C VAL A 143 1.30 12.22 -5.50
N ASP A 144 1.82 12.87 -6.53
CA ASP A 144 1.13 12.96 -7.84
C ASP A 144 0.85 11.54 -8.38
N PRO A 145 -0.39 11.23 -8.83
CA PRO A 145 -0.76 9.90 -9.29
C PRO A 145 0.11 9.33 -10.43
N ASN A 146 0.77 10.20 -11.20
CA ASN A 146 1.64 9.85 -12.31
C ASN A 146 3.13 9.96 -11.98
N HIS A 147 3.47 10.36 -10.75
CA HIS A 147 4.86 10.40 -10.29
C HIS A 147 5.45 8.99 -10.31
N GLU A 148 6.59 8.84 -10.99
CA GLU A 148 7.32 7.57 -10.98
C GLU A 148 8.03 7.40 -9.64
N MET A 149 7.75 6.28 -8.96
CA MET A 149 8.40 5.85 -7.73
C MET A 149 9.04 4.47 -7.91
N THR A 150 9.96 4.13 -7.02
CA THR A 150 10.65 2.85 -7.02
C THR A 150 10.11 1.99 -5.88
N LEU A 151 9.42 0.90 -6.18
CA LEU A 151 9.19 -0.15 -5.20
C LEU A 151 10.49 -0.92 -4.97
N VAL A 152 10.86 -1.14 -3.72
CA VAL A 152 12.12 -1.80 -3.36
C VAL A 152 11.86 -2.99 -2.41
N LYS A 153 12.35 -4.15 -2.82
CA LYS A 153 12.41 -5.37 -2.00
C LYS A 153 13.84 -5.62 -1.53
N LYS A 154 14.80 -5.44 -2.43
CA LYS A 154 16.23 -5.54 -2.14
C LYS A 154 16.99 -4.42 -2.84
N VAL A 155 18.05 -3.95 -2.21
CA VAL A 155 19.00 -3.01 -2.78
C VAL A 155 20.19 -3.81 -3.35
N PRO A 156 20.50 -3.68 -4.64
CA PRO A 156 21.72 -4.26 -5.19
C PRO A 156 22.92 -3.52 -4.61
N TYR A 157 23.88 -4.27 -4.07
CA TYR A 157 25.10 -3.74 -3.48
C TYR A 157 26.28 -4.62 -3.87
N SER A 158 27.12 -4.13 -4.77
CA SER A 158 28.20 -4.89 -5.42
C SER A 158 27.65 -6.17 -6.09
N ASP A 159 28.11 -7.34 -5.69
CA ASP A 159 27.70 -8.67 -6.15
C ASP A 159 26.57 -9.28 -5.30
N ALA A 160 26.05 -8.55 -4.32
CA ALA A 160 25.03 -8.99 -3.39
C ALA A 160 23.72 -8.20 -3.48
N TYR A 161 22.70 -8.72 -2.80
CA TYR A 161 21.42 -8.05 -2.60
C TYR A 161 21.12 -7.95 -1.12
N VAL A 162 20.95 -6.73 -0.62
CA VAL A 162 20.58 -6.48 0.78
C VAL A 162 19.10 -6.20 0.87
N GLU A 163 18.43 -6.72 1.89
CA GLU A 163 17.02 -6.42 2.13
C GLU A 163 16.82 -4.91 2.34
N ALA A 164 15.78 -4.35 1.72
CA ALA A 164 15.41 -2.95 1.94
C ALA A 164 14.62 -2.82 3.25
N ALA A 165 15.35 -2.93 4.35
CA ALA A 165 14.84 -2.84 5.71
C ALA A 165 15.78 -2.04 6.61
N TRP A 166 15.24 -1.61 7.75
CA TRP A 166 15.95 -0.79 8.74
C TRP A 166 17.23 -1.39 9.34
N PRO A 167 17.44 -2.73 9.49
CA PRO A 167 18.57 -3.26 10.26
C PRO A 167 19.96 -2.88 9.73
N LEU A 168 20.13 -2.76 8.41
CA LEU A 168 21.41 -2.32 7.84
C LEU A 168 21.73 -0.87 8.27
N GLY A 169 20.74 0.02 8.28
CA GLY A 169 20.92 1.39 8.73
C GLY A 169 21.38 1.47 10.20
N SER A 170 20.77 0.65 11.07
CA SER A 170 21.19 0.56 12.47
C SER A 170 22.61 0.02 12.64
N ALA A 171 23.03 -0.97 11.83
CA ALA A 171 24.40 -1.46 11.87
C ALA A 171 25.41 -0.38 11.43
N ILE A 172 25.07 0.41 10.40
CA ILE A 172 25.90 1.54 9.95
C ILE A 172 26.00 2.62 11.04
N GLU A 173 24.91 2.95 11.71
CA GLU A 173 24.90 3.92 12.82
C GLU A 173 25.86 3.52 13.95
N VAL A 174 25.79 2.26 14.38
CA VAL A 174 26.68 1.71 15.41
C VAL A 174 28.13 1.73 14.95
N ALA A 175 28.41 1.27 13.72
CA ALA A 175 29.77 1.21 13.18
C ALA A 175 30.39 2.60 12.94
N SER A 176 29.57 3.60 12.61
CA SER A 176 30.02 4.99 12.35
C SER A 176 30.27 5.79 13.62
N SER A 177 29.84 5.27 14.77
CA SER A 177 30.03 5.89 16.09
C SER A 177 31.27 5.37 16.83
N SER A 178 32.10 4.55 16.16
CA SER A 178 33.32 3.95 16.70
C SER A 178 34.59 4.66 16.22
#